data_AF-A0A9W7BRT3-F1
#
_entry.id   AF-A0A9W7BRT3-F1
#
_cell.length_a   1.000
_cell.length_b   1.000
_cell.length_c   1.000
_cell.angle_alpha   90.00
_cell.angle_beta   90.00
_cell.angle_gamma   90.00
#
_symmetry.space_group_name_H-M   'P 1'
#
loop_
_entity.id
_entity.type
_entity.pdbx_description
1 polymer ?
#
loop_
_entity_poly.entity_id
_entity_poly.type
_entity_poly.pdbx_seq_one_letter_code
_entity_poly.pdbx_strand_id
1 'polypeptide(L)'
;MSDTVKIVGTSQRVVDAPGLSIDELVGNVSTSSDILSVAYVKASAGTSEPFLTLAYDEWLCIRVGSVVISQSSLPDVTVNAGETVHISKGTRFKPSFPTDTEYIPICYPAFRPDLCVREDEDDQGLAISDNLKKLHGQDNVDAPKDEDPPEVLYHMCPVVDWSAAKASGDAYFPKTFFDDEYLTHATGVPSRLIDTANHYYQDSVGDWVCLQFTRSALKKSGIYVRDEHATAVGDKPTDEKLMGRWVCPHIIGGIPIHVVEKEHRMIRDGVKYVSIENVC
;
A
#
# COMPACT_ATOMS: atom_id res chain seq x y z
N MET A 1 -13.47 -17.10 -17.52
CA MET A 1 -14.20 -15.86 -17.19
C MET A 1 -13.67 -15.49 -15.82
N SER A 2 -12.95 -14.37 -15.67
CA SER A 2 -12.61 -13.93 -14.31
C SER A 2 -13.91 -13.57 -13.62
N ASP A 3 -14.10 -14.06 -12.39
CA ASP A 3 -15.31 -13.75 -11.62
C ASP A 3 -15.34 -12.23 -11.38
N THR A 4 -16.32 -11.56 -11.98
CA THR A 4 -16.50 -10.10 -11.88
C THR A 4 -17.05 -9.66 -10.52
N VAL A 5 -17.50 -10.62 -9.69
CA VAL A 5 -18.05 -10.40 -8.36
C VAL A 5 -17.48 -11.47 -7.42
N LYS A 6 -16.78 -11.05 -6.36
CA LYS A 6 -16.19 -11.94 -5.36
C LYS A 6 -16.35 -11.39 -3.94
N ILE A 7 -16.41 -12.28 -2.95
CA ILE A 7 -16.26 -11.92 -1.53
C ILE A 7 -14.78 -11.63 -1.29
N VAL A 8 -14.47 -10.46 -0.73
CA VAL A 8 -13.08 -9.99 -0.54
C VAL A 8 -12.51 -10.28 0.84
N GLY A 9 -13.35 -10.60 1.82
CA GLY A 9 -12.91 -10.93 3.18
C GLY A 9 -14.05 -10.91 4.18
N THR A 10 -13.69 -10.88 5.47
CA THR A 10 -14.60 -10.80 6.60
C THR A 10 -14.16 -9.72 7.57
N SER A 11 -15.13 -9.07 8.22
CA SER A 11 -14.87 -8.06 9.25
C SER A 11 -13.90 -8.55 10.32
N GLN A 12 -12.94 -7.71 10.72
CA GLN A 12 -11.94 -7.98 11.77
C GLN A 12 -11.94 -6.88 12.83
N ARG A 13 -11.99 -7.25 14.11
CA ARG A 13 -11.87 -6.29 15.24
C ARG A 13 -10.42 -5.83 15.36
N VAL A 14 -10.15 -4.55 15.09
CA VAL A 14 -8.80 -3.97 15.14
C VAL A 14 -8.57 -3.05 16.36
N VAL A 15 -9.65 -2.48 16.91
CA VAL A 15 -9.62 -1.74 18.18
C VAL A 15 -10.76 -2.21 19.06
N ASP A 16 -10.46 -2.63 20.28
CA ASP A 16 -11.44 -2.99 21.30
C ASP A 16 -11.08 -2.31 22.63
N ALA A 17 -11.50 -1.05 22.78
CA ALA A 17 -11.18 -0.22 23.92
C ALA A 17 -12.45 0.26 24.64
N PRO A 18 -12.38 0.60 25.94
CA PRO A 18 -13.45 1.29 26.64
C PRO A 18 -13.99 2.49 25.85
N GLY A 19 -15.26 2.39 25.44
CA GLY A 19 -15.97 3.45 24.72
C GLY A 19 -15.60 3.64 23.25
N LEU A 20 -14.74 2.79 22.67
CA LEU A 20 -14.40 2.82 21.24
C LEU A 20 -14.11 1.41 20.72
N SER A 21 -14.86 0.98 19.70
CA SER A 21 -14.57 -0.26 18.96
C SER A 21 -14.53 -0.01 17.47
N ILE A 22 -13.54 -0.60 16.79
CA ILE A 22 -13.35 -0.51 15.34
C ILE A 22 -13.29 -1.90 14.75
N ASP A 23 -14.24 -2.19 13.85
CA ASP A 23 -14.28 -3.39 13.04
C ASP A 23 -13.88 -3.03 11.59
N GLU A 24 -12.69 -3.43 11.13
CA GLU A 24 -12.26 -3.21 9.75
C GLU A 24 -13.01 -4.16 8.81
N LEU A 25 -13.65 -3.60 7.78
CA LEU A 25 -14.44 -4.32 6.78
C LEU A 25 -13.66 -4.54 5.48
N VAL A 26 -12.87 -3.55 5.09
CA VAL A 26 -11.94 -3.54 3.95
C VAL A 26 -10.70 -2.79 4.40
N GLY A 27 -9.51 -3.29 4.07
CA GLY A 27 -8.22 -2.68 4.43
C GLY A 27 -7.10 -3.72 4.55
N ASN A 28 -5.98 -3.32 5.16
CA ASN A 28 -4.78 -4.14 5.23
C ASN A 28 -4.98 -5.40 6.07
N VAL A 29 -5.74 -5.32 7.17
CA VAL A 29 -5.88 -6.42 8.13
C VAL A 29 -6.95 -7.42 7.70
N SER A 30 -8.10 -6.94 7.23
CA SER A 30 -9.29 -7.71 6.90
C SER A 30 -9.27 -8.31 5.49
N THR A 31 -8.66 -7.61 4.53
CA THR A 31 -8.72 -7.96 3.09
C THR A 31 -7.36 -7.88 2.39
N SER A 32 -6.28 -7.56 3.11
CA SER A 32 -4.94 -7.36 2.54
C SER A 32 -4.88 -6.35 1.38
N SER A 33 -5.72 -5.31 1.44
CA SER A 33 -5.80 -4.25 0.42
C SER A 33 -5.28 -2.93 0.97
N ASP A 34 -4.39 -2.26 0.23
CA ASP A 34 -3.84 -0.94 0.57
C ASP A 34 -4.55 0.22 -0.17
N ILE A 35 -5.58 -0.09 -0.97
CA ILE A 35 -6.26 0.90 -1.82
C ILE A 35 -7.22 1.75 -1.01
N LEU A 36 -8.04 1.12 -0.18
CA LEU A 36 -9.15 1.74 0.54
C LEU A 36 -9.29 1.06 1.89
N SER A 37 -9.53 1.84 2.94
CA SER A 37 -9.98 1.28 4.21
C SER A 37 -11.43 1.69 4.46
N VAL A 38 -12.24 0.72 4.88
CA VAL A 38 -13.61 0.91 5.31
C VAL A 38 -13.75 0.19 6.63
N ALA A 39 -14.16 0.89 7.68
CA ALA A 39 -14.43 0.27 8.97
C ALA A 39 -15.86 0.57 9.44
N TYR A 40 -16.30 -0.16 10.45
CA TYR A 40 -17.48 0.17 11.24
C TYR A 40 -17.05 0.50 12.66
N VAL A 41 -17.36 1.71 13.09
CA VAL A 41 -16.91 2.24 14.38
C VAL A 41 -18.10 2.52 15.27
N LYS A 42 -17.94 2.14 16.54
CA LYS A 42 -18.84 2.53 17.62
C LYS A 42 -18.06 3.31 18.67
N ALA A 43 -18.53 4.51 18.96
CA ALA A 43 -18.01 5.35 20.02
C ALA A 43 -19.11 5.66 21.02
N SER A 44 -18.85 5.44 22.31
CA SER A 44 -19.79 5.75 23.37
C SER A 44 -19.82 7.25 23.66
N ALA A 45 -20.96 7.74 24.16
CA ALA A 45 -21.09 9.13 24.60
C ALA A 45 -19.99 9.52 25.60
N GLY A 46 -19.35 10.66 25.37
CA GLY A 46 -18.25 11.18 26.17
C GLY A 46 -16.86 10.69 25.75
N THR A 47 -16.76 9.72 24.84
CA THR A 47 -15.48 9.31 24.27
C THR A 47 -14.93 10.41 23.35
N SER A 48 -13.61 10.55 23.31
CA SER A 48 -12.90 11.36 22.34
C SER A 48 -11.61 10.64 21.95
N GLU A 49 -11.23 10.76 20.70
CA GLU A 49 -9.86 10.41 20.29
C GLU A 49 -8.89 11.56 20.61
N PRO A 50 -7.57 11.32 20.59
CA PRO A 50 -6.56 12.39 20.62
C PRO A 50 -6.64 13.29 19.38
N PHE A 51 -5.75 14.28 19.30
CA PHE A 51 -5.50 14.94 18.03
C PHE A 51 -4.86 13.97 17.03
N LEU A 52 -5.37 14.01 15.81
CA LEU A 52 -4.96 13.19 14.68
C LEU A 52 -4.46 14.10 13.55
N THR A 53 -3.41 13.67 12.85
CA THR A 53 -3.00 14.23 11.56
C THR A 53 -2.78 13.10 10.57
N LEU A 54 -3.59 13.08 9.50
CA LEU A 54 -3.64 11.97 8.55
C LEU A 54 -2.85 12.30 7.27
N ALA A 55 -2.07 11.34 6.79
CA ALA A 55 -1.37 11.43 5.50
C ALA A 55 -2.24 10.98 4.31
N TYR A 56 -3.54 10.82 4.52
CA TYR A 56 -4.58 10.42 3.57
C TYR A 56 -5.87 11.22 3.80
N ASP A 57 -6.81 11.15 2.85
CA ASP A 57 -8.15 11.72 2.99
C ASP A 57 -9.06 10.74 3.74
N GLU A 58 -9.94 11.27 4.61
CA GLU A 58 -10.90 10.48 5.36
C GLU A 58 -12.32 11.06 5.24
N TRP A 59 -13.31 10.19 5.10
CA TRP A 59 -14.73 10.54 5.20
C TRP A 59 -15.36 9.83 6.39
N LEU A 60 -15.98 10.58 7.30
CA LEU A 60 -16.75 10.02 8.40
C LEU A 60 -18.23 10.06 8.06
N CYS A 61 -18.80 8.90 7.75
CA CYS A 61 -20.22 8.75 7.41
C CYS A 61 -21.02 8.42 8.69
N ILE A 62 -21.65 9.42 9.30
CA ILE A 62 -22.32 9.23 10.60
C ILE A 62 -23.68 8.56 10.39
N ARG A 63 -23.92 7.44 11.09
CA ARG A 63 -25.14 6.63 10.95
C ARG A 63 -26.08 6.78 12.15
N VAL A 64 -25.51 6.91 13.35
CA VAL A 64 -26.21 7.13 14.62
C VAL A 64 -25.44 8.17 15.40
N GLY A 65 -26.14 9.02 16.16
CA GLY A 65 -25.50 10.00 17.02
C GLY A 65 -24.92 11.20 16.28
N SER A 66 -23.77 11.68 16.76
CA SER A 66 -23.09 12.86 16.24
C SER A 66 -21.63 12.87 16.67
N VAL A 67 -20.78 13.49 15.86
CA VAL A 67 -19.38 13.78 16.18
C VAL A 67 -19.15 15.28 16.12
N VAL A 68 -18.31 15.78 17.02
CA VAL A 68 -17.78 17.15 16.98
C VAL A 68 -16.31 17.05 16.58
N ILE A 69 -15.95 17.73 15.51
CA ILE A 69 -14.57 17.81 14.99
C ILE A 69 -13.98 19.15 15.41
N SER A 70 -13.06 19.12 16.37
CA SER A 70 -12.28 20.30 16.72
C SER A 70 -11.09 20.45 15.78
N GLN A 71 -10.83 21.68 15.35
CA GLN A 71 -9.78 22.03 14.38
C GLN A 71 -8.87 23.12 14.95
N SER A 72 -7.58 23.07 14.61
CA SER A 72 -6.66 24.15 15.02
C SER A 72 -7.06 25.47 14.34
N SER A 73 -7.33 26.50 15.15
CA SER A 73 -7.58 27.87 14.68
C SER A 73 -8.85 28.06 13.84
N LEU A 74 -9.77 27.08 13.84
CA LEU A 74 -11.08 27.16 13.17
C LEU A 74 -12.18 26.74 14.16
N PRO A 75 -13.44 27.18 13.95
CA PRO A 75 -14.57 26.71 14.74
C PRO A 75 -14.80 25.20 14.57
N ASP A 76 -15.26 24.57 15.64
CA ASP A 76 -15.64 23.16 15.63
C ASP A 76 -16.79 22.89 14.66
N VAL A 77 -16.77 21.71 14.04
CA VAL A 77 -17.80 21.24 13.11
C VAL A 77 -18.56 20.09 13.76
N THR A 78 -19.87 20.24 13.94
CA THR A 78 -20.75 19.15 14.36
C THR A 78 -21.31 18.43 13.14
N VAL A 79 -21.24 17.11 13.15
CA VAL A 79 -21.70 16.22 12.07
C VAL A 79 -22.68 15.22 12.68
N ASN A 80 -23.92 15.24 12.20
CA ASN A 80 -25.04 14.48 12.75
C ASN A 80 -25.30 13.21 11.94
N ALA A 81 -26.10 12.30 12.49
CA ALA A 81 -26.58 11.13 11.77
C ALA A 81 -27.20 11.49 10.40
N GLY A 82 -26.74 10.81 9.35
CA GLY A 82 -27.13 11.07 7.97
C GLY A 82 -26.19 12.03 7.22
N GLU A 83 -25.30 12.71 7.93
CA GLU A 83 -24.29 13.60 7.34
C GLU A 83 -22.96 12.88 7.14
N THR A 84 -22.12 13.44 6.27
CA THR A 84 -20.76 12.95 6.01
C THR A 84 -19.83 14.14 5.99
N VAL A 85 -18.74 14.04 6.74
CA VAL A 85 -17.66 15.04 6.72
C VAL A 85 -16.46 14.48 5.97
N HIS A 86 -15.83 15.32 5.15
CA HIS A 86 -14.53 15.05 4.53
C HIS A 86 -13.45 15.76 5.34
N ILE A 87 -12.44 15.01 5.73
CA ILE A 87 -11.24 15.50 6.40
C ILE A 87 -10.10 15.37 5.40
N SER A 88 -9.61 16.51 4.92
CA SER A 88 -8.54 16.55 3.93
C SER A 88 -7.21 16.05 4.52
N LYS A 89 -6.41 15.36 3.72
CA LYS A 89 -5.03 15.02 4.05
C LYS A 89 -4.25 16.20 4.64
N GLY A 90 -3.52 15.95 5.72
CA GLY A 90 -2.70 16.94 6.43
C GLY A 90 -3.48 17.83 7.39
N THR A 91 -4.81 17.65 7.49
CA THR A 91 -5.61 18.34 8.51
C THR A 91 -5.30 17.76 9.89
N ARG A 92 -5.02 18.64 10.86
CA ARG A 92 -4.95 18.29 12.28
C ARG A 92 -6.31 18.51 12.92
N PHE A 93 -6.92 17.45 13.46
CA PHE A 93 -8.27 17.50 14.03
C PHE A 93 -8.42 16.59 15.26
N LYS A 94 -9.49 16.75 16.02
CA LYS A 94 -9.85 15.89 17.15
C LYS A 94 -11.34 15.54 17.10
N PRO A 95 -11.74 14.27 16.94
CA PRO A 95 -13.13 13.87 17.01
C PRO A 95 -13.54 13.59 18.46
N SER A 96 -14.66 14.17 18.86
CA SER A 96 -15.31 13.94 20.17
C SER A 96 -16.77 13.53 19.96
N PHE A 97 -17.24 12.56 20.73
CA PHE A 97 -18.54 11.92 20.55
C PHE A 97 -19.49 12.29 21.70
N PRO A 98 -20.30 13.36 21.58
CA PRO A 98 -21.21 13.77 22.64
C PRO A 98 -22.37 12.80 22.89
N THR A 99 -22.65 11.91 21.94
CA THR A 99 -23.69 10.87 21.99
C THR A 99 -23.11 9.53 21.59
N ASP A 100 -23.78 8.43 21.95
CA ASP A 100 -23.47 7.12 21.35
C ASP A 100 -23.56 7.25 19.83
N THR A 101 -22.45 6.95 19.16
CA THR A 101 -22.24 7.25 17.75
C THR A 101 -21.77 6.01 17.03
N GLU A 102 -22.43 5.72 15.92
CA GLU A 102 -22.00 4.66 14.99
C GLU A 102 -21.71 5.31 13.64
N TYR A 103 -20.56 5.00 13.05
CA TYR A 103 -20.14 5.60 11.79
C TYR A 103 -19.27 4.66 10.95
N ILE A 104 -19.16 5.01 9.66
CA ILE A 104 -18.28 4.34 8.71
C ILE A 104 -17.20 5.34 8.31
N PRO A 105 -15.96 5.25 8.84
CA PRO A 105 -14.83 5.94 8.26
C PRO A 105 -14.43 5.26 6.95
N ILE A 106 -14.08 6.08 5.96
CA ILE A 106 -13.54 5.64 4.68
C ILE A 106 -12.23 6.38 4.47
N CYS A 107 -11.12 5.66 4.33
CA CYS A 107 -9.80 6.24 4.13
C CYS A 107 -9.28 5.92 2.73
N TYR A 108 -8.76 6.94 2.03
CA TYR A 108 -8.08 6.77 0.74
C TYR A 108 -6.74 7.53 0.71
N PRO A 109 -5.60 6.83 0.56
CA PRO A 109 -5.41 5.36 0.55
C PRO A 109 -5.83 4.68 1.87
N ALA A 110 -5.72 3.35 1.95
CA ALA A 110 -6.10 2.59 3.15
C ALA A 110 -5.38 3.08 4.42
N PHE A 111 -6.05 2.90 5.56
CA PHE A 111 -5.51 3.22 6.89
C PHE A 111 -4.23 2.43 7.13
N ARG A 112 -3.16 3.14 7.49
CA ARG A 112 -1.96 2.53 8.07
C ARG A 112 -1.50 3.35 9.29
N PRO A 113 -0.97 2.71 10.35
CA PRO A 113 -0.56 3.42 11.55
C PRO A 113 0.57 4.43 11.31
N ASP A 114 1.50 4.13 10.38
CA ASP A 114 2.59 5.03 9.97
C ASP A 114 2.11 6.29 9.24
N LEU A 115 0.90 6.24 8.66
CA LEU A 115 0.26 7.37 7.98
C LEU A 115 -0.71 8.15 8.87
N CYS A 116 -0.87 7.74 10.13
CA CYS A 116 -1.79 8.33 11.10
C CYS A 116 -1.01 8.82 12.33
N VAL A 117 -0.66 10.11 12.36
CA VAL A 117 -0.02 10.69 13.53
C VAL A 117 -1.06 10.88 14.63
N ARG A 118 -0.92 10.12 15.71
CA ARG A 118 -1.77 10.20 16.91
C ARG A 118 -1.00 10.89 18.03
N GLU A 119 -1.60 11.93 18.60
CA GLU A 119 -1.05 12.62 19.78
C GLU A 119 -1.64 12.00 21.07
N ASP A 120 -1.41 10.70 21.26
CA ASP A 120 -1.87 9.97 22.45
C ASP A 120 -1.17 10.51 23.71
N GLU A 121 -1.93 10.85 24.76
CA GLU A 121 -1.43 11.44 26.01
C GLU A 121 -1.50 10.47 27.21
N ASP A 122 -2.16 9.32 27.05
CA ASP A 122 -2.39 8.33 28.11
C ASP A 122 -2.00 6.90 27.71
N ASP A 123 -1.88 6.03 28.71
CA ASP A 123 -1.47 4.63 28.54
C ASP A 123 -2.44 3.84 27.64
N GLN A 124 -3.71 4.25 27.59
CA GLN A 124 -4.73 3.59 26.77
C GLN A 124 -4.53 3.90 25.28
N GLY A 125 -4.33 5.18 24.94
CA GLY A 125 -4.03 5.62 23.58
C GLY A 125 -2.74 4.99 23.07
N LEU A 126 -1.69 4.95 23.90
CA LEU A 126 -0.44 4.27 23.57
C LEU A 126 -0.65 2.77 23.29
N ALA A 127 -1.45 2.08 24.10
CA ALA A 127 -1.76 0.66 23.90
C ALA A 127 -2.55 0.41 22.59
N ILE A 128 -3.46 1.31 22.23
CA ILE A 128 -4.18 1.25 20.93
C ILE A 128 -3.18 1.41 19.79
N SER A 129 -2.32 2.43 19.84
CA SER A 129 -1.29 2.68 18.84
C SER A 129 -0.34 1.48 18.66
N ASP A 130 0.09 0.85 19.75
CA ASP A 130 0.95 -0.34 19.70
C ASP A 130 0.22 -1.57 19.14
N ASN A 131 -1.05 -1.77 19.49
CA ASN A 131 -1.84 -2.86 18.91
C ASN A 131 -2.05 -2.69 17.40
N LEU A 132 -2.31 -1.46 16.95
CA LEU A 132 -2.45 -1.17 15.53
C LEU A 132 -1.13 -1.42 14.79
N LYS A 133 0.01 -0.99 15.33
CA LYS A 133 1.33 -1.34 14.76
C LYS A 133 1.52 -2.85 14.64
N LYS A 134 1.16 -3.62 15.68
CA LYS A 134 1.22 -5.09 15.68
C LYS A 134 0.40 -5.72 14.55
N LEU A 135 -0.87 -5.33 14.47
CA LEU A 135 -1.79 -5.85 13.46
C LEU A 135 -1.33 -5.53 12.03
N HIS A 136 -0.64 -4.40 11.84
CA HIS A 136 -0.08 -3.98 10.56
C HIS A 136 1.39 -4.44 10.35
N GLY A 137 1.94 -5.31 11.20
CA GLY A 137 3.30 -5.86 11.03
C GLY A 137 4.45 -4.89 11.33
N GLN A 138 4.20 -3.79 12.04
CA GLN A 138 5.14 -2.70 12.32
C GLN A 138 5.93 -2.83 13.64
N ASP A 139 5.93 -4.01 14.27
CA ASP A 139 6.55 -4.26 15.58
C ASP A 139 8.09 -4.24 15.61
N ASN A 140 8.76 -4.05 14.48
CA ASN A 140 10.20 -3.84 14.45
C ASN A 140 10.52 -2.34 14.40
N VAL A 141 11.03 -1.82 15.52
CA VAL A 141 11.63 -0.49 15.67
C VAL A 141 12.92 -0.30 14.83
N ASP A 142 13.21 -1.25 13.94
CA ASP A 142 14.26 -1.23 12.91
C ASP A 142 13.65 -1.24 11.48
N ALA A 143 12.46 -0.64 11.28
CA ALA A 143 12.09 -0.21 9.94
C ALA A 143 13.22 0.73 9.46
N PRO A 144 13.83 0.50 8.27
CA PRO A 144 14.78 1.44 7.73
C PRO A 144 14.11 2.82 7.76
N LYS A 145 14.75 3.78 8.44
CA LYS A 145 14.38 5.20 8.34
C LYS A 145 14.12 5.49 6.87
N ASP A 146 13.04 6.21 6.57
CA ASP A 146 12.69 6.73 5.24
C ASP A 146 13.95 7.07 4.45
N GLU A 147 14.48 6.09 3.70
CA GLU A 147 15.43 6.37 2.65
C GLU A 147 14.56 6.90 1.52
N ASP A 148 14.93 8.05 0.98
CA ASP A 148 14.21 8.65 -0.14
C ASP A 148 13.95 7.57 -1.19
N PRO A 149 12.71 7.44 -1.70
CA PRO A 149 12.38 6.40 -2.65
C PRO A 149 13.37 6.39 -3.81
N PRO A 150 13.88 5.21 -4.22
CA PRO A 150 14.98 5.13 -5.16
C PRO A 150 14.56 5.71 -6.52
N GLU A 151 15.32 6.68 -7.01
CA GLU A 151 15.06 7.32 -8.31
C GLU A 151 15.23 6.33 -9.47
N VAL A 152 16.26 5.49 -9.39
CA VAL A 152 16.54 4.46 -10.40
C VAL A 152 15.81 3.17 -10.01
N LEU A 153 15.05 2.65 -10.95
CA LEU A 153 14.23 1.46 -10.80
C LEU A 153 14.66 0.39 -11.80
N TYR A 154 14.43 -0.86 -11.40
CA TYR A 154 14.74 -2.05 -12.17
C TYR A 154 13.53 -2.98 -12.23
N HIS A 155 13.25 -3.51 -13.42
CA HIS A 155 12.25 -4.54 -13.67
C HIS A 155 12.86 -5.67 -14.47
N MET A 156 12.50 -6.92 -14.22
CA MET A 156 12.95 -8.06 -15.04
C MET A 156 11.81 -8.69 -15.82
N CYS A 157 12.09 -9.09 -17.05
CA CYS A 157 11.11 -9.74 -17.91
C CYS A 157 11.79 -10.70 -18.92
N PRO A 158 11.04 -11.63 -19.52
CA PRO A 158 11.54 -12.43 -20.64
C PRO A 158 11.92 -11.54 -21.83
N VAL A 159 13.07 -11.83 -22.45
CA VAL A 159 13.55 -11.08 -23.65
C VAL A 159 12.53 -11.12 -24.78
N VAL A 160 11.80 -12.22 -24.93
CA VAL A 160 10.76 -12.39 -25.96
C VAL A 160 9.61 -11.41 -25.76
N ASP A 161 9.16 -11.21 -24.52
CA ASP A 161 8.03 -10.33 -24.21
C ASP A 161 8.45 -8.87 -24.36
N TRP A 162 9.66 -8.51 -23.92
CA TRP A 162 10.22 -7.17 -24.13
C TRP A 162 10.42 -6.85 -25.62
N SER A 163 10.95 -7.80 -26.39
CA SER A 163 11.18 -7.62 -27.83
C SER A 163 9.87 -7.46 -28.59
N ALA A 164 8.81 -8.17 -28.20
CA ALA A 164 7.48 -8.01 -28.77
C ALA A 164 6.91 -6.62 -28.49
N ALA A 165 7.03 -6.11 -27.25
CA ALA A 165 6.62 -4.75 -26.90
C ALA A 165 7.37 -3.72 -27.76
N LYS A 166 8.71 -3.83 -27.86
CA LYS A 166 9.53 -2.97 -28.74
C LYS A 166 9.07 -3.00 -30.20
N ALA A 167 8.75 -4.18 -30.73
CA ALA A 167 8.33 -4.33 -32.12
C ALA A 167 6.94 -3.74 -32.39
N SER A 168 6.02 -3.82 -31.41
CA SER A 168 4.69 -3.23 -31.51
C SER A 168 4.69 -1.70 -31.35
N GLY A 169 5.65 -1.16 -30.61
CA GLY A 169 5.65 0.24 -30.17
C GLY A 169 4.80 0.50 -28.92
N ASP A 170 4.12 -0.53 -28.40
CA ASP A 170 3.34 -0.45 -27.17
C ASP A 170 4.23 -0.50 -25.93
N ALA A 171 3.69 -0.05 -24.79
CA ALA A 171 4.33 -0.28 -23.50
C ALA A 171 4.41 -1.78 -23.21
N TYR A 172 5.45 -2.18 -22.48
CA TYR A 172 5.54 -3.53 -21.94
C TYR A 172 4.61 -3.68 -20.74
N PHE A 173 3.86 -4.79 -20.70
CA PHE A 173 3.04 -5.18 -19.55
C PHE A 173 3.45 -6.59 -19.11
N PRO A 174 3.71 -6.84 -17.82
CA PRO A 174 3.99 -8.19 -17.34
C PRO A 174 2.78 -9.09 -17.53
N LYS A 175 3.01 -10.41 -17.61
CA LYS A 175 1.91 -11.38 -17.79
C LYS A 175 0.89 -11.34 -16.66
N THR A 176 1.34 -11.03 -15.45
CA THR A 176 0.51 -10.90 -14.25
C THR A 176 -0.15 -9.53 -14.15
N PHE A 177 0.03 -8.61 -15.11
CA PHE A 177 -0.45 -7.23 -15.01
C PHE A 177 -1.94 -7.09 -14.65
N PHE A 178 -2.80 -7.94 -15.24
CA PHE A 178 -4.24 -7.90 -14.97
C PHE A 178 -4.63 -8.61 -13.67
N ASP A 179 -3.80 -9.53 -13.20
CA ASP A 179 -4.01 -10.26 -11.94
C ASP A 179 -3.48 -9.43 -10.74
N ASP A 180 -2.41 -8.67 -10.97
CA ASP A 180 -1.75 -7.78 -10.00
C ASP A 180 -2.36 -6.35 -10.04
N GLU A 181 -3.66 -6.24 -10.28
CA GLU A 181 -4.41 -4.97 -10.22
C GLU A 181 -3.82 -3.81 -11.06
N TYR A 182 -3.34 -4.12 -12.27
CA TYR A 182 -2.72 -3.16 -13.20
C TYR A 182 -1.41 -2.56 -12.68
N LEU A 183 -0.66 -3.33 -11.88
CA LEU A 183 0.66 -2.95 -11.38
C LEU A 183 1.77 -3.68 -12.12
N THR A 184 2.85 -2.95 -12.40
CA THR A 184 4.14 -3.54 -12.78
C THR A 184 5.13 -3.42 -11.61
N HIS A 185 5.57 -4.57 -11.09
CA HIS A 185 6.51 -4.65 -9.99
C HIS A 185 7.93 -4.21 -10.39
N ALA A 186 8.56 -3.33 -9.62
CA ALA A 186 9.95 -2.92 -9.80
C ALA A 186 10.70 -2.95 -8.46
N THR A 187 12.00 -2.69 -8.50
CA THR A 187 12.86 -2.56 -7.31
C THR A 187 13.90 -1.47 -7.53
N GLY A 188 14.25 -0.73 -6.48
CA GLY A 188 15.45 0.12 -6.48
C GLY A 188 16.74 -0.63 -6.14
N VAL A 189 16.62 -1.91 -5.74
CA VAL A 189 17.74 -2.76 -5.33
C VAL A 189 17.85 -3.92 -6.33
N PRO A 190 18.75 -3.85 -7.33
CA PRO A 190 18.84 -4.84 -8.41
C PRO A 190 19.05 -6.28 -7.96
N SER A 191 19.83 -6.51 -6.91
CA SER A 191 20.09 -7.87 -6.38
C SER A 191 18.80 -8.59 -5.97
N ARG A 192 17.76 -7.85 -5.55
CA ARG A 192 16.44 -8.42 -5.25
C ARG A 192 15.81 -9.09 -6.47
N LEU A 193 16.13 -8.69 -7.69
CA LEU A 193 15.65 -9.36 -8.91
C LEU A 193 16.27 -10.74 -9.10
N ILE A 194 17.47 -10.98 -8.56
CA ILE A 194 18.07 -12.32 -8.56
C ILE A 194 17.33 -13.24 -7.59
N ASP A 195 16.97 -12.73 -6.41
CA ASP A 195 16.23 -13.48 -5.37
C ASP A 195 14.81 -13.86 -5.84
N THR A 196 13.92 -12.88 -6.04
CA THR A 196 13.40 -12.62 -7.39
C THR A 196 13.14 -13.82 -8.31
N ALA A 197 14.04 -13.89 -9.29
CA ALA A 197 14.06 -14.87 -10.36
C ALA A 197 14.28 -16.29 -9.86
N ASN A 198 15.10 -16.47 -8.83
CA ASN A 198 15.35 -17.77 -8.23
C ASN A 198 14.16 -18.31 -7.43
N HIS A 199 13.27 -17.46 -6.95
CA HIS A 199 12.07 -17.91 -6.25
C HIS A 199 10.95 -18.27 -7.23
N TYR A 200 10.70 -17.45 -8.25
CA TYR A 200 9.52 -17.60 -9.10
C TYR A 200 9.77 -18.18 -10.50
N TYR A 201 10.99 -18.09 -11.04
CA TYR A 201 11.24 -18.21 -12.49
C TYR A 201 12.37 -19.19 -12.86
N GLN A 202 12.80 -20.08 -11.98
CA GLN A 202 13.83 -21.09 -12.28
C GLN A 202 13.45 -22.02 -13.45
N ASP A 203 12.18 -22.40 -13.52
CA ASP A 203 11.65 -23.26 -14.59
C ASP A 203 11.30 -22.51 -15.88
N SER A 204 11.53 -21.20 -15.92
CA SER A 204 11.19 -20.40 -17.12
C SER A 204 12.14 -20.69 -18.27
N VAL A 205 11.57 -20.86 -19.47
CA VAL A 205 12.31 -21.10 -20.71
C VAL A 205 12.66 -19.77 -21.39
N GLY A 206 13.90 -19.66 -21.87
CA GLY A 206 14.39 -18.49 -22.61
C GLY A 206 15.17 -17.49 -21.76
N ASP A 207 15.76 -16.51 -22.44
CA ASP A 207 16.58 -15.47 -21.82
C ASP A 207 15.72 -14.39 -21.14
N TRP A 208 16.28 -13.79 -20.09
CA TRP A 208 15.66 -12.69 -19.33
C TRP A 208 16.53 -11.44 -19.38
N VAL A 209 15.87 -10.29 -19.33
CA VAL A 209 16.48 -8.96 -19.34
C VAL A 209 16.03 -8.18 -18.13
N CYS A 210 16.96 -7.44 -17.55
CA CYS A 210 16.69 -6.42 -16.53
C CYS A 210 16.64 -5.05 -17.21
N LEU A 211 15.50 -4.38 -17.12
CA LEU A 211 15.25 -3.05 -17.62
C LEU A 211 15.57 -2.05 -16.52
N GLN A 212 16.38 -1.03 -16.83
CA GLN A 212 16.68 0.09 -15.93
C GLN A 212 16.03 1.36 -16.46
N PHE A 213 15.34 2.07 -15.58
CA PHE A 213 14.64 3.33 -15.87
C PHE A 213 14.54 4.20 -14.61
N THR A 214 13.97 5.39 -14.74
CA THR A 214 13.85 6.35 -13.63
C THR A 214 12.41 6.71 -13.33
N ARG A 215 12.10 7.03 -12.07
CA ARG A 215 10.79 7.58 -11.67
C ARG A 215 10.48 8.85 -12.44
N SER A 216 11.48 9.70 -12.66
CA SER A 216 11.33 10.93 -13.43
C SER A 216 10.93 10.68 -14.89
N ALA A 217 11.45 9.63 -15.54
CA ALA A 217 11.06 9.27 -16.90
C ALA A 217 9.61 8.73 -16.97
N LEU A 218 9.21 7.90 -16.01
CA LEU A 218 7.83 7.43 -15.87
C LEU A 218 6.86 8.61 -15.65
N LYS A 219 7.20 9.52 -14.73
CA LYS A 219 6.38 10.70 -14.43
C LYS A 219 6.20 11.62 -15.65
N LYS A 220 7.24 11.81 -16.47
CA LYS A 220 7.14 12.55 -17.75
C LYS A 220 6.16 11.91 -18.73
N SER A 221 5.90 10.60 -18.58
CA SER A 221 4.94 9.85 -19.38
C SER A 221 3.56 9.75 -18.69
N GLY A 222 3.32 10.48 -17.60
CA GLY A 222 2.08 10.45 -16.84
C GLY A 222 1.90 9.22 -15.94
N ILE A 223 2.97 8.44 -15.72
CA ILE A 223 2.93 7.19 -14.96
C ILE A 223 3.46 7.43 -13.55
N TYR A 224 2.69 6.98 -12.56
CA TYR A 224 3.03 7.10 -11.15
C TYR A 224 3.61 5.79 -10.61
N VAL A 225 4.49 5.93 -9.61
CA VAL A 225 5.07 4.81 -8.87
C VAL A 225 4.61 4.94 -7.42
N ARG A 226 4.06 3.87 -6.87
CA ARG A 226 3.61 3.74 -5.49
C ARG A 226 4.56 2.78 -4.76
N ASP A 227 5.05 3.18 -3.60
CA ASP A 227 5.95 2.35 -2.80
C ASP A 227 5.14 1.60 -1.74
N GLU A 228 5.09 0.27 -1.85
CA GLU A 228 4.30 -0.58 -0.95
C GLU A 228 5.14 -1.74 -0.44
N HIS A 229 4.67 -2.45 0.59
CA HIS A 229 5.34 -3.69 1.01
C HIS A 229 5.18 -4.77 -0.06
N ALA A 230 6.14 -5.70 -0.12
CA ALA A 230 6.09 -6.81 -1.08
C ALA A 230 4.81 -7.63 -0.96
N THR A 231 4.04 -7.70 -2.05
CA THR A 231 2.84 -8.52 -2.21
C THR A 231 3.12 -9.77 -3.03
N ALA A 232 2.14 -10.67 -3.09
CA ALA A 232 2.21 -11.87 -3.93
C ALA A 232 2.35 -11.49 -5.42
N VAL A 233 2.94 -12.37 -6.23
CA VAL A 233 3.13 -12.15 -7.67
C VAL A 233 2.32 -13.21 -8.43
N GLY A 234 1.21 -12.81 -9.07
CA GLY A 234 0.22 -13.75 -9.60
C GLY A 234 -0.29 -14.72 -8.52
N ASP A 235 -0.36 -16.02 -8.83
CA ASP A 235 -0.86 -17.06 -7.89
C ASP A 235 0.17 -17.51 -6.83
N LYS A 236 1.35 -16.88 -6.75
CA LYS A 236 2.45 -17.35 -5.90
C LYS A 236 2.60 -16.47 -4.66
N PRO A 237 2.53 -17.03 -3.44
CA PRO A 237 2.60 -16.24 -2.20
C PRO A 237 3.99 -15.65 -1.97
N THR A 238 4.05 -14.48 -1.34
CA THR A 238 5.31 -13.86 -0.91
C THR A 238 6.02 -14.71 0.14
N ASP A 239 7.33 -14.90 0.01
CA ASP A 239 8.13 -15.42 1.11
C ASP A 239 8.32 -14.32 2.18
N GLU A 240 7.54 -14.38 3.26
CA GLU A 240 7.57 -13.39 4.34
C GLU A 240 8.94 -13.25 5.00
N LYS A 241 9.77 -14.31 5.04
CA LYS A 241 11.09 -14.27 5.65
C LYS A 241 12.12 -13.59 4.77
N LEU A 242 11.99 -13.72 3.46
CA LEU A 242 12.92 -13.14 2.49
C LEU A 242 12.50 -11.72 2.06
N MET A 243 11.20 -11.54 1.78
CA MET A 243 10.68 -10.38 1.05
C MET A 243 9.67 -9.55 1.86
N GLY A 244 9.17 -10.07 2.99
CA GLY A 244 8.10 -9.42 3.77
C GLY A 244 8.43 -8.02 4.32
N ARG A 245 9.70 -7.62 4.33
CA ARG A 245 10.14 -6.27 4.76
C ARG A 245 10.50 -5.35 3.60
N TRP A 246 10.40 -5.81 2.36
CA TRP A 246 10.82 -5.01 1.21
C TRP A 246 9.76 -3.97 0.90
N VAL A 247 10.19 -2.72 0.78
CA VAL A 247 9.42 -1.71 0.04
C VAL A 247 9.71 -1.92 -1.45
N CYS A 248 8.64 -2.20 -2.18
CA CYS A 248 8.60 -2.53 -3.59
C CYS A 248 7.91 -1.38 -4.35
N PRO A 249 8.64 -0.71 -5.26
CA PRO A 249 8.05 0.23 -6.20
C PRO A 249 7.08 -0.47 -7.15
N HIS A 250 5.80 -0.10 -7.11
CA HIS A 250 4.76 -0.53 -8.04
C HIS A 250 4.45 0.58 -9.05
N ILE A 251 4.66 0.28 -10.32
CA ILE A 251 4.34 1.19 -11.44
C ILE A 251 2.86 0.99 -11.78
N ILE A 252 2.07 2.06 -11.75
CA ILE A 252 0.64 2.01 -12.09
C ILE A 252 0.52 2.09 -13.61
N GLY A 253 0.59 0.94 -14.27
CA GLY A 253 0.66 0.82 -15.72
C GLY A 253 1.82 -0.05 -16.22
N GLY A 254 1.97 -0.08 -17.55
CA GLY A 254 3.10 -0.72 -18.22
C GLY A 254 4.35 0.15 -18.21
N ILE A 255 5.45 -0.39 -18.76
CA ILE A 255 6.71 0.32 -18.94
C ILE A 255 6.81 0.76 -20.40
N PRO A 256 6.68 2.07 -20.72
CA PRO A 256 6.88 2.56 -22.08
C PRO A 256 8.28 2.27 -22.58
N ILE A 257 8.42 1.95 -23.87
CA ILE A 257 9.73 1.61 -24.44
C ILE A 257 10.74 2.75 -24.27
N HIS A 258 10.29 4.00 -24.46
CA HIS A 258 11.15 5.17 -24.41
C HIS A 258 11.63 5.57 -23.00
N VAL A 259 11.06 5.00 -21.93
CA VAL A 259 11.54 5.30 -20.57
C VAL A 259 12.68 4.39 -20.11
N VAL A 260 12.92 3.27 -20.81
CA VAL A 260 14.01 2.35 -20.49
C VAL A 260 15.33 2.93 -21.00
N GLU A 261 16.23 3.23 -20.07
CA GLU A 261 17.52 3.84 -20.35
C GLU A 261 18.59 2.78 -20.67
N LYS A 262 18.51 1.62 -20.02
CA LYS A 262 19.45 0.50 -20.21
C LYS A 262 18.74 -0.85 -20.11
N GLU A 263 19.23 -1.78 -20.92
CA GLU A 263 18.86 -3.19 -20.89
C GLU A 263 20.08 -3.99 -20.45
N HIS A 264 19.96 -4.75 -19.36
CA HIS A 264 21.03 -5.56 -18.80
C HIS A 264 20.69 -7.03 -18.89
N ARG A 265 21.63 -7.84 -19.38
CA ARG A 265 21.40 -9.28 -19.50
C ARG A 265 21.39 -9.92 -18.12
N MET A 266 20.39 -10.78 -17.86
CA MET A 266 20.42 -11.65 -16.68
C MET A 266 21.16 -12.94 -16.99
N ILE A 267 22.13 -13.29 -16.14
CA ILE A 267 23.00 -14.45 -16.33
C ILE A 267 22.45 -15.62 -15.50
N ARG A 268 22.49 -16.82 -16.08
CA ARG A 268 22.10 -18.07 -15.42
C ARG A 268 23.24 -19.09 -15.42
N ASP A 269 23.28 -19.91 -14.38
CA ASP A 269 24.02 -21.16 -14.29
C ASP A 269 23.00 -22.30 -14.10
N GLY A 270 22.76 -23.06 -15.18
CA GLY A 270 21.63 -23.99 -15.25
C GLY A 270 20.29 -23.27 -15.07
N VAL A 271 19.51 -23.70 -14.07
CA VAL A 271 18.20 -23.09 -13.72
C VAL A 271 18.32 -21.88 -12.79
N LYS A 272 19.51 -21.65 -12.21
CA LYS A 272 19.73 -20.61 -11.21
C LYS A 272 20.16 -19.31 -11.87
N TYR A 273 19.54 -18.20 -11.49
CA TYR A 273 20.00 -16.87 -11.85
C TYR A 273 21.14 -16.44 -10.92
N VAL A 274 22.22 -15.92 -11.49
CA VAL A 274 23.47 -15.66 -10.76
C VAL A 274 23.84 -14.18 -10.71
N SER A 275 23.57 -13.40 -11.76
CA SER A 275 23.96 -11.99 -11.81
C SER A 275 23.18 -11.21 -12.87
N ILE A 276 23.25 -9.89 -12.78
CA ILE A 276 22.77 -8.95 -13.79
C ILE A 276 24.00 -8.21 -14.32
N GLU A 277 24.28 -8.39 -15.61
CA GLU A 277 25.49 -7.88 -16.23
C GLU A 277 25.66 -6.37 -16.02
N ASN A 278 26.84 -5.93 -15.55
CA ASN A 278 27.15 -4.54 -15.23
C ASN A 278 26.29 -3.89 -14.13
N VAL A 279 25.57 -4.67 -13.31
CA VAL A 279 24.71 -4.16 -12.25
C VAL A 279 24.99 -4.83 -10.89
N CYS A 280 24.85 -6.16 -10.78
CA CYS A 280 25.05 -6.91 -9.54
C CYS A 280 25.40 -8.38 -9.75
#